data_AF-A0A382IKK0-F1
#
_entry.id   AF-A0A382IKK0-F1
#
_cell.length_a   1.000
_cell.length_b   1.000
_cell.length_c   1.000
_cell.angle_alpha   90.00
_cell.angle_beta   90.00
_cell.angle_gamma   90.00
#
_symmetry.space_group_name_H-M   'P 1'
#
loop_
_entity.id
_entity.type
_entity.pdbx_description
1 polymer ?
#
loop_
_entity_poly.entity_id
_entity_poly.type
_entity_poly.pdbx_seq_one_letter_code
_entity_poly.pdbx_strand_id
1 'polypeptide(L)'
;LKCQPCGRLFQLNSGCLADLKALAEANISPGLRQVAIYCAAAWPYRQAQQSIRQLIGVSISHEQIRQLCLQEAVKVQAREQTNFQQAYNQALAETV
;
A
#
# COMPACT_ATOMS: atom_id res chain seq x y z
N LEU A 1 12.57 -15.06 -19.13
CA LEU A 1 13.71 -14.31 -18.55
C LEU A 1 14.95 -15.22 -18.52
N LYS A 2 16.15 -14.74 -18.87
CA LYS A 2 17.38 -15.57 -18.91
C LYS A 2 18.32 -15.12 -17.79
N CYS A 3 18.76 -16.04 -16.95
CA CYS A 3 19.80 -15.75 -15.97
C CYS A 3 21.16 -15.66 -16.68
N GLN A 4 21.87 -14.55 -16.53
CA GLN A 4 23.17 -14.33 -17.18
C GLN A 4 24.27 -15.30 -16.72
N PRO A 5 24.43 -15.61 -15.42
CA PRO A 5 25.50 -16.52 -14.99
C PRO A 5 25.29 -17.99 -15.37
N CYS A 6 24.05 -18.51 -15.37
CA CYS A 6 23.81 -19.93 -15.62
C CYS A 6 23.12 -20.22 -16.98
N GLY A 7 22.81 -19.18 -17.77
CA GLY A 7 22.24 -19.31 -19.12
C GLY A 7 20.84 -19.91 -19.20
N ARG A 8 20.26 -20.35 -18.07
CA ARG A 8 18.95 -20.99 -18.00
C ARG A 8 17.84 -20.01 -18.35
N LEU A 9 16.98 -20.43 -19.26
CA LEU A 9 15.77 -19.72 -19.67
C LEU A 9 14.64 -20.08 -18.70
N PHE A 10 14.21 -19.12 -17.89
CA PHE A 10 12.98 -19.24 -17.12
C PHE A 10 11.81 -19.02 -18.08
N GLN A 11 11.10 -20.10 -18.38
CA GLN A 11 9.81 -20.07 -19.06
C GLN A 11 8.75 -19.62 -18.06
N LEU A 12 8.15 -18.45 -18.31
CA LEU A 12 7.09 -17.85 -17.48
C LEU A 12 5.73 -18.53 -17.71
N ASN A 13 5.71 -19.82 -18.05
CA ASN A 13 4.51 -20.58 -18.39
C ASN A 13 4.33 -21.72 -17.38
N SER A 14 3.81 -21.41 -16.20
CA SER A 14 3.07 -22.35 -15.32
C SER A 14 2.97 -21.77 -13.90
N GLY A 15 1.76 -21.42 -13.46
CA GLY A 15 1.32 -21.37 -12.05
C GLY A 15 1.96 -20.36 -11.07
N CYS A 16 3.25 -20.03 -11.21
CA CYS A 16 4.02 -19.28 -10.21
C CYS A 16 3.88 -17.75 -10.32
N LEU A 17 3.14 -17.23 -11.30
CA LEU A 17 2.91 -15.78 -11.45
C LEU A 17 1.73 -15.27 -10.60
N ALA A 18 0.88 -16.17 -10.07
CA ALA A 18 -0.14 -15.78 -9.10
C ALA A 18 0.50 -15.15 -7.86
N ASP A 19 1.67 -15.66 -7.46
CA ASP A 19 2.45 -15.16 -6.33
C ASP A 19 3.31 -13.93 -6.66
N LEU A 20 3.34 -13.42 -7.90
CA LEU A 20 4.07 -12.18 -8.17
C LEU A 20 3.46 -10.97 -7.45
N LYS A 21 2.13 -10.94 -7.28
CA LYS A 21 1.47 -9.93 -6.45
C LYS A 21 1.86 -10.11 -4.98
N ALA A 22 1.85 -11.35 -4.48
CA ALA A 22 2.27 -11.67 -3.12
C ALA A 22 3.75 -11.32 -2.87
N LEU A 23 4.63 -11.55 -3.84
CA LEU A 23 6.06 -11.18 -3.79
C LEU A 23 6.27 -9.67 -3.91
N ALA A 24 5.49 -8.98 -4.74
CA ALA A 24 5.50 -7.52 -4.84
C ALA A 24 5.01 -6.86 -3.53
N GLU A 25 4.01 -7.46 -2.88
CA GLU A 25 3.54 -7.05 -1.55
C GLU A 25 4.52 -7.44 -0.45
N ALA A 26 5.20 -8.59 -0.54
CA ALA A 26 6.22 -9.03 0.42
C ALA A 26 7.46 -8.13 0.45
N ASN A 27 7.80 -7.50 -0.69
CA ASN A 27 8.88 -6.52 -0.76
C ASN A 27 8.55 -5.18 -0.06
N ILE A 28 7.27 -4.94 0.27
CA ILE A 28 6.84 -3.74 0.98
C ILE A 28 6.68 -4.10 2.45
N SER A 29 7.71 -3.82 3.24
CA SER A 29 7.63 -4.00 4.69
C SER A 29 6.52 -3.12 5.28
N PRO A 30 5.93 -3.52 6.42
CA PRO A 30 4.90 -2.71 7.10
C PRO A 30 5.38 -1.27 7.38
N GLY A 31 6.65 -1.10 7.76
CA GLY A 31 7.24 0.22 7.97
C GLY A 31 7.31 1.05 6.68
N LEU A 32 7.68 0.42 5.56
CA LEU A 32 7.72 1.10 4.26
C LEU A 32 6.33 1.52 3.79
N ARG A 33 5.31 0.68 4.02
CA ARG A 33 3.90 1.01 3.75
C ARG A 33 3.48 2.26 4.53
N GLN A 34 3.82 2.33 5.81
CA GLN A 34 3.45 3.44 6.67
C GLN A 34 4.13 4.75 6.25
N VAL A 35 5.43 4.70 5.93
CA VAL A 35 6.14 5.85 5.36
C VAL A 35 5.51 6.30 4.05
N ALA A 36 5.19 5.36 3.15
CA ALA A 36 4.56 5.69 1.86
C ALA A 36 3.22 6.41 2.04
N ILE A 37 2.40 5.97 2.98
CA ILE A 37 1.11 6.60 3.30
C ILE A 37 1.32 8.00 3.86
N TYR A 38 2.24 8.20 4.82
CA TYR A 38 2.50 9.53 5.38
C TYR A 38 3.07 10.50 4.36
N CYS A 39 4.03 10.06 3.53
CA CYS A 39 4.58 10.89 2.48
C CYS A 39 3.51 11.30 1.45
N ALA A 40 2.59 10.39 1.12
CA ALA A 40 1.52 10.67 0.17
C ALA A 40 0.38 11.53 0.74
N ALA A 41 0.20 11.54 2.08
CA ALA A 41 -0.73 12.45 2.74
C ALA A 41 -0.23 13.90 2.71
N ALA A 42 1.10 14.09 2.76
CA ALA A 42 1.71 15.41 2.75
C ALA A 42 2.05 15.95 1.34
N TRP A 43 2.34 15.05 0.39
CA TRP A 43 2.85 15.43 -0.94
C TRP A 43 2.17 14.66 -2.09
N PRO A 44 2.15 15.25 -3.31
CA PRO A 44 1.81 14.53 -4.52
C PRO A 44 2.62 13.23 -4.70
N TYR A 45 2.01 12.18 -5.24
CA TYR A 45 2.60 10.83 -5.30
C TYR A 45 3.99 10.76 -5.95
N ARG A 46 4.25 11.57 -6.99
CA ARG A 46 5.59 11.64 -7.62
C ARG A 46 6.65 12.23 -6.68
N GLN A 47 6.30 13.25 -5.91
CA GLN A 47 7.19 13.86 -4.93
C GLN A 47 7.41 12.91 -3.76
N ALA A 48 6.36 12.24 -3.26
CA ALA A 48 6.46 11.21 -2.25
C ALA A 48 7.41 10.07 -2.68
N GLN A 49 7.29 9.59 -3.92
CA GLN A 49 8.23 8.59 -4.49
C GLN A 49 9.68 9.09 -4.44
N GLN A 50 9.93 10.33 -4.87
CA GLN A 50 11.28 10.89 -4.89
C GLN A 50 11.85 11.00 -3.46
N SER A 51 11.05 11.49 -2.50
CA SER A 51 11.45 11.61 -1.11
C SER A 51 11.76 10.25 -0.47
N ILE A 52 10.91 9.23 -0.69
CA ILE A 52 11.13 7.86 -0.18
C ILE A 52 12.44 7.29 -0.74
N ARG A 53 12.69 7.48 -2.03
CA ARG A 53 13.93 7.04 -2.67
C ARG A 53 15.16 7.75 -2.10
N GLN A 54 15.06 9.05 -1.84
CA GLN A 54 16.17 9.84 -1.29
C GLN A 54 16.46 9.50 0.19
N LEU A 55 15.42 9.24 0.98
CA LEU A 55 15.55 9.01 2.43
C LEU A 55 15.90 7.57 2.78
N ILE A 56 15.35 6.59 2.04
CA ILE A 56 15.42 5.16 2.39
C ILE A 56 16.23 4.36 1.34
N GLY A 57 16.47 4.93 0.16
CA GLY A 57 17.15 4.24 -0.94
C GLY A 57 16.29 3.20 -1.67
N VAL A 58 15.05 2.97 -1.22
CA VAL A 58 14.14 1.99 -1.79
C VAL A 58 13.33 2.61 -2.94
N SER A 59 13.25 1.90 -4.06
CA SER A 59 12.47 2.32 -5.22
C SER A 59 11.04 1.76 -5.15
N ILE A 60 10.08 2.63 -4.85
CA ILE A 60 8.64 2.35 -4.98
C ILE A 60 8.10 3.22 -6.12
N SER A 61 7.21 2.68 -6.95
CA SER A 61 6.54 3.47 -7.97
C SER A 61 5.43 4.36 -7.38
N HIS A 62 5.16 5.52 -7.99
CA HIS A 62 4.04 6.37 -7.56
C HIS A 62 2.69 5.65 -7.58
N GLU A 63 2.49 4.69 -8.48
CA GLU A 63 1.22 3.95 -8.56
C GLU A 63 1.08 2.98 -7.39
N GLN A 64 2.17 2.34 -6.97
CA GLN A 64 2.15 1.52 -5.75
C GLN A 64 1.83 2.36 -4.52
N ILE A 65 2.39 3.57 -4.41
CA ILE A 65 2.06 4.50 -3.31
C ILE A 65 0.57 4.85 -3.34
N ARG A 66 0.02 5.18 -4.51
CA ARG A 66 -1.40 5.47 -4.69
C ARG A 66 -2.28 4.30 -4.26
N GLN A 67 -1.96 3.07 -4.69
CA GLN A 67 -2.71 1.87 -4.31
C GLN A 67 -2.67 1.63 -2.80
N LEU A 68 -1.52 1.81 -2.16
CA LEU A 68 -1.39 1.70 -0.70
C LEU A 68 -2.26 2.73 0.02
N CYS A 69 -2.28 3.98 -0.45
CA CYS A 69 -3.14 5.02 0.10
C CYS A 69 -4.62 4.70 -0.07
N LEU A 70 -5.05 4.21 -1.24
CA LEU A 70 -6.44 3.83 -1.48
C LEU A 70 -6.88 2.69 -0.56
N GLN A 71 -6.05 1.67 -0.38
CA GLN A 71 -6.32 0.56 0.54
C GLN A 71 -6.46 1.06 1.99
N GLU A 72 -5.63 2.02 2.41
CA GLU A 72 -5.72 2.58 3.74
C GLU A 72 -6.97 3.48 3.90
N ALA A 73 -7.31 4.27 2.88
CA ALA A 73 -8.50 5.10 2.89
C ALA A 73 -9.79 4.28 3.08
N VAL A 74 -9.91 3.12 2.43
CA VAL A 74 -11.06 2.22 2.61
C VAL A 74 -11.16 1.73 4.07
N LYS A 75 -10.04 1.39 4.70
CA LYS A 75 -10.03 0.96 6.10
C LYS A 75 -10.41 2.08 7.06
N VAL A 76 -9.88 3.29 6.82
CA VAL A 76 -10.19 4.47 7.63
C VAL A 76 -11.66 4.82 7.50
N GLN A 77 -12.21 4.84 6.28
CA GLN A 77 -13.62 5.11 6.04
C GLN A 77 -14.53 4.12 6.79
N ALA A 78 -14.24 2.82 6.74
CA ALA A 78 -15.02 1.81 7.46
C ALA A 78 -15.00 2.03 8.98
N ARG A 79 -13.84 2.40 9.54
CA ARG A 79 -13.71 2.72 10.97
C ARG A 79 -14.49 3.98 11.33
N GLU A 80 -14.37 5.04 10.53
CA GLU A 80 -15.08 6.30 10.78
C GLU A 80 -16.60 6.14 10.70
N GLN A 81 -17.11 5.37 9.73
CA GLN A 81 -18.53 5.04 9.65
C GLN A 81 -19.03 4.30 10.90
N THR A 82 -18.24 3.34 11.39
CA THR A 82 -18.58 2.58 12.60
C THR A 82 -18.62 3.49 13.83
N ASN A 83 -17.60 4.34 13.98
CA ASN A 83 -17.52 5.30 15.09
C ASN A 83 -18.67 6.31 15.03
N PHE A 84 -19.00 6.79 13.84
CA PHE A 84 -20.12 7.71 13.63
C PHE A 84 -21.45 7.07 14.00
N GLN A 85 -21.72 5.83 13.57
CA GLN A 85 -22.94 5.11 13.95
C GLN A 85 -23.04 4.88 15.45
N GLN A 86 -21.94 4.54 16.11
CA GLN A 86 -21.91 4.39 17.56
C GLN A 86 -22.22 5.71 18.28
N ALA A 87 -21.55 6.80 17.89
CA ALA A 87 -21.78 8.13 18.47
C ALA A 87 -23.23 8.61 18.22
N TYR A 88 -23.76 8.36 17.02
CA TYR A 88 -25.14 8.68 16.67
C TYR A 88 -26.16 7.92 17.52
N ASN A 89 -25.97 6.60 17.67
CA ASN A 89 -26.85 5.77 18.49
C ASN A 89 -26.81 6.16 19.97
N GLN A 90 -25.63 6.53 20.48
CA GLN A 90 -25.48 7.03 21.84
C GLN A 90 -26.23 8.36 22.05
N ALA A 91 -26.07 9.32 21.13
CA ALA A 91 -26.79 10.59 21.20
C ALA A 91 -28.32 10.42 21.10
N LEU A 92 -28.78 9.47 20.30
CA LEU A 92 -30.20 9.09 20.25
C LEU A 92 -30.71 8.50 21.57
N ALA A 93 -29.92 7.65 22.22
CA ALA A 93 -30.27 7.07 23.51
C ALA A 93 -30.30 8.10 24.66
N GLU A 94 -29.50 9.16 24.57
CA GLU A 94 -29.46 10.25 25.56
C GLU A 94 -30.61 11.26 25.40
N THR A 95 -31.32 11.24 24.27
CA THR A 95 -32.40 12.21 23.95
C THR A 95 -33.82 11.63 24.08
N VAL A 96 -33.95 10.34 24.42
CA VAL A 96 -35.22 9.63 24.68
C VAL A 96 -35.35 9.36 26.18
#